data_AF-A0A8S1BJF2-F1
#
_entry.id   AF-A0A8S1BJF2-F1
#
_cell.length_a   1.000
_cell.length_b   1.000
_cell.length_c   1.000
_cell.angle_alpha   90.00
_cell.angle_beta   90.00
_cell.angle_gamma   90.00
#
_symmetry.space_group_name_H-M   'P 1'
#
loop_
_entity.id
_entity.type
_entity.pdbx_description
1 polymer ?
#
loop_
_entity_poly.entity_id
_entity_poly.type
_entity_poly.pdbx_seq_one_letter_code
_entity_poly.pdbx_strand_id
1 'polypeptide(L)'
;MASDVEPPLYLTAMNLSRMDVPSMYSFSNRSLITSGRVSRRNHTQRVPFSMTAQFPNERIPGAIKLAKIKDLQSKVNAAEDLFKKRPLWTRAAILSTLNIDKYAAIVILPCVSFFFLGGPWRLTWCRHGYDPRKDPDAKMWQTIEFRAQSLELRKHLRRRFDEKDDYIFKEGDIPSQVNSLYQLIDIHVKEIQDLLVDSPFKTCHEKYGWITAATTDKIRKIIDEKANEAVIAKYGRSLPANQTEDQEDSDDSLMVLSNKDSDTSEDAEDFTSDDDD
;
A
#
# COMPACT_ATOMS: atom_id res chain seq x y z
N MET A 1 46.50 21.70 20.35
CA MET A 1 45.08 21.87 20.73
C MET A 1 44.25 21.10 19.72
N ALA A 2 44.07 19.81 19.95
CA ALA A 2 43.09 19.01 19.22
C ALA A 2 41.90 18.88 20.17
N SER A 3 40.75 19.41 19.76
CA SER A 3 39.49 19.33 20.48
C SER A 3 38.99 17.89 20.45
N ASP A 4 38.96 17.24 21.61
CA ASP A 4 38.27 15.98 21.84
C ASP A 4 36.77 16.19 21.59
N VAL A 5 36.30 15.77 20.43
CA VAL A 5 34.86 15.65 20.14
C VAL A 5 34.46 14.23 20.51
N GLU A 6 33.99 14.04 21.73
CA GLU A 6 33.34 12.79 22.13
C GLU A 6 32.14 12.51 21.20
N PRO A 7 32.02 11.30 20.63
CA PRO A 7 30.83 10.95 19.87
C PRO A 7 29.61 10.88 20.81
N PRO A 8 28.42 11.34 20.39
CA PRO A 8 27.23 11.29 21.23
C PRO A 8 26.89 9.84 21.58
N LEU A 9 26.85 9.54 22.88
CA LEU A 9 26.42 8.26 23.44
C LEU A 9 24.96 8.00 23.02
N TYR A 10 24.76 7.19 21.99
CA TYR A 10 23.46 6.60 21.70
C TYR A 10 23.17 5.54 22.76
N LEU A 11 22.51 5.94 23.84
CA LEU A 11 21.91 4.99 24.78
C LEU A 11 20.90 4.14 24.00
N THR A 12 21.19 2.86 23.88
CA THR A 12 20.25 1.86 23.38
C THR A 12 18.99 1.90 24.25
N ALA A 13 17.81 1.99 23.62
CA ALA A 13 16.54 1.94 24.35
C ALA A 13 16.53 0.71 25.28
N MET A 14 16.05 0.89 26.52
CA MET A 14 16.09 -0.13 27.57
C MET A 14 15.47 -1.49 27.16
N ASN A 15 14.62 -1.49 26.12
CA ASN A 15 13.79 -2.63 25.74
C ASN A 15 14.16 -3.19 24.34
N LEU A 16 15.41 -3.04 23.91
CA LEU A 16 15.88 -3.62 22.64
C LEU A 16 15.74 -5.15 22.60
N SER A 17 15.75 -5.79 23.77
CA SER A 17 15.27 -7.15 23.95
C SER A 17 13.85 -7.11 24.50
N ARG A 18 12.88 -7.72 23.79
CA ARG A 18 11.56 -8.06 24.34
C ARG A 18 11.60 -9.29 25.25
N MET A 19 12.79 -9.77 25.60
CA MET A 19 12.99 -10.93 26.46
C MET A 19 13.67 -10.49 27.75
N ASP A 20 13.10 -10.90 28.88
CA ASP A 20 13.64 -10.66 30.22
C ASP A 20 14.86 -11.54 30.55
N VAL A 21 15.12 -12.57 29.74
CA VAL A 21 16.21 -13.53 29.94
C VAL A 21 17.16 -13.48 28.74
N PRO A 22 18.50 -13.50 28.96
CA PRO A 22 19.46 -13.56 27.85
C PRO A 22 19.21 -14.80 26.99
N SER A 23 18.79 -14.61 25.74
CA SER A 23 18.77 -15.71 24.78
C SER A 23 20.21 -16.14 24.51
N MET A 24 20.53 -17.43 24.61
CA MET A 24 21.78 -17.97 24.07
C MET A 24 21.80 -17.72 22.57
N TYR A 25 22.48 -16.63 22.17
CA TYR A 25 22.63 -16.24 20.78
C TYR A 25 23.68 -17.19 20.16
N SER A 26 23.24 -18.36 19.72
CA SER A 26 24.08 -19.24 18.91
C SER A 26 24.29 -18.55 17.57
N PHE A 27 25.46 -17.94 17.39
CA PHE A 27 25.88 -17.39 16.10
C PHE A 27 25.97 -18.54 15.10
N SER A 28 24.88 -18.79 14.37
CA SER A 28 24.94 -19.58 13.16
C SER A 28 25.78 -18.79 12.17
N ASN A 29 26.86 -19.42 11.66
CA ASN A 29 27.70 -18.85 10.62
C ASN A 29 26.83 -18.59 9.39
N ARG A 30 26.34 -17.35 9.25
CA ARG A 30 25.34 -16.95 8.24
C ARG A 30 25.85 -17.10 6.80
N SER A 31 27.13 -17.40 6.63
CA SER A 31 27.77 -17.68 5.35
C SER A 31 27.28 -18.97 4.68
N LEU A 32 26.72 -19.93 5.41
CA LEU A 32 26.37 -21.26 4.87
C LEU A 32 24.86 -21.48 4.59
N ILE A 33 23.98 -20.55 4.97
CA ILE A 33 22.52 -20.69 4.76
C ILE A 33 22.02 -19.91 3.52
N THR A 34 22.90 -19.23 2.80
CA THR A 34 22.50 -18.42 1.62
C THR A 34 22.76 -19.09 0.26
N SER A 35 23.15 -20.37 0.27
CA SER A 35 23.16 -21.19 -0.95
C SER A 35 21.72 -21.57 -1.32
N GLY A 36 21.06 -20.75 -2.14
CA GLY A 36 20.00 -21.27 -3.02
C GLY A 36 18.57 -20.72 -2.88
N ARG A 37 18.26 -19.80 -1.96
CA ARG A 37 17.04 -18.98 -2.14
C ARG A 37 17.38 -17.79 -3.03
N VAL A 38 17.46 -18.03 -4.34
CA VAL A 38 17.37 -16.96 -5.34
C VAL A 38 16.03 -16.28 -5.08
N SER A 39 16.05 -15.14 -4.41
CA SER A 39 14.87 -14.28 -4.33
C SER A 39 14.41 -14.07 -5.76
N ARG A 40 13.21 -14.58 -6.09
CA ARG A 40 12.61 -14.41 -7.41
C ARG A 40 12.49 -12.92 -7.64
N ARG A 41 13.46 -12.32 -8.34
CA ARG A 41 13.46 -10.89 -8.62
C ARG A 41 12.21 -10.60 -9.41
N ASN A 42 11.27 -9.88 -8.80
CA ASN A 42 10.12 -9.38 -9.52
C ASN A 42 10.60 -8.31 -10.51
N HIS A 43 10.01 -8.29 -11.71
CA HIS A 43 10.36 -7.27 -12.71
C HIS A 43 9.80 -5.89 -12.37
N THR A 44 9.22 -5.68 -11.19
CA THR A 44 8.57 -4.42 -10.81
C THR A 44 9.58 -3.28 -10.65
N GLN A 45 9.46 -2.25 -11.50
CA GLN A 45 10.11 -0.96 -11.27
C GLN A 45 9.44 -0.24 -10.10
N ARG A 46 10.15 -0.07 -8.99
CA ARG A 46 9.71 0.69 -7.82
C ARG A 46 10.42 2.03 -7.80
N VAL A 47 9.64 3.11 -7.80
CA VAL A 47 10.14 4.47 -7.98
C VAL A 47 9.78 5.31 -6.75
N PRO A 48 10.76 5.95 -6.08
CA PRO A 48 10.47 6.94 -5.06
C PRO A 48 9.87 8.19 -5.72
N PHE A 49 8.94 8.83 -5.03
CA PHE A 49 8.37 10.08 -5.51
C PHE A 49 9.29 11.25 -5.14
N SER A 50 9.67 12.06 -6.12
CA SER A 50 10.35 13.33 -5.92
C SER A 50 10.01 14.30 -7.06
N MET A 51 10.16 15.60 -6.83
CA MET A 51 9.92 16.64 -7.85
C MET A 51 10.91 16.57 -9.02
N THR A 52 12.12 16.06 -8.79
CA THR A 52 13.18 15.96 -9.81
C THR A 52 13.30 14.57 -10.43
N ALA A 53 12.59 13.57 -9.90
CA ALA A 53 12.68 12.20 -10.37
C ALA A 53 12.19 12.06 -11.82
N GLN A 54 12.90 11.26 -12.60
CA GLN A 54 12.47 10.83 -13.93
C GLN A 54 11.67 9.54 -13.80
N PHE A 55 10.51 9.48 -14.46
CA PHE A 55 9.64 8.32 -14.41
C PHE A 55 9.87 7.39 -15.61
N PRO A 56 9.81 6.06 -15.42
CA PRO A 56 9.99 5.11 -16.51
C PRO A 56 8.98 5.30 -17.64
N ASN A 57 9.48 5.46 -18.86
CA ASN A 57 8.66 5.59 -20.06
C ASN A 57 8.51 4.26 -20.82
N GLU A 58 9.43 3.33 -20.62
CA GLU A 58 9.53 2.10 -21.40
C GLU A 58 9.18 0.86 -20.59
N ARG A 59 8.63 -0.13 -21.30
CA ARG A 59 8.30 -1.44 -20.75
C ARG A 59 9.57 -2.27 -20.55
N ILE A 60 9.57 -3.09 -19.51
CA ILE A 60 10.73 -3.89 -19.14
C ILE A 60 10.78 -5.17 -20.01
N PRO A 61 11.86 -5.42 -20.77
CA PRO A 61 11.93 -6.59 -21.64
C PRO A 61 11.76 -7.92 -20.92
N GLY A 62 12.30 -8.04 -19.70
CA GLY A 62 12.18 -9.24 -18.87
C GLY A 62 10.73 -9.55 -18.45
N ALA A 63 9.93 -8.50 -18.19
CA ALA A 63 8.52 -8.66 -17.87
C ALA A 63 7.73 -9.17 -19.09
N ILE A 64 8.00 -8.62 -20.28
CA ILE A 64 7.36 -9.04 -21.54
C ILE A 64 7.67 -10.51 -21.84
N LYS A 65 8.94 -10.92 -21.70
CA LYS A 65 9.33 -12.33 -21.88
C LYS A 65 8.57 -13.25 -20.93
N LEU A 66 8.48 -12.89 -19.65
CA LEU A 66 7.77 -13.69 -18.65
C LEU A 66 6.26 -13.76 -18.90
N ALA A 67 5.63 -12.67 -19.35
CA ALA A 67 4.22 -12.65 -19.69
C ALA A 67 3.89 -13.57 -20.88
N LYS A 68 4.79 -13.65 -21.87
CA LYS A 68 4.68 -14.59 -23.00
C LYS A 68 4.81 -16.05 -22.55
N ILE A 69 5.80 -16.35 -21.71
CA ILE A 69 6.03 -17.72 -21.19
C ILE A 69 4.79 -18.23 -20.42
N LYS A 70 4.13 -17.34 -19.67
CA LYS A 70 2.96 -17.70 -18.87
C LYS A 70 1.61 -17.57 -19.61
N ASP A 71 1.63 -17.27 -20.90
CA ASP A 71 0.44 -17.02 -21.72
C ASP A 71 -0.56 -16.02 -21.12
N LEU A 72 -0.03 -14.92 -20.55
CA LEU A 72 -0.84 -13.89 -19.89
C LEU A 72 -1.13 -12.68 -20.80
N GLN A 73 -0.83 -12.77 -22.09
CA GLN A 73 -0.86 -11.64 -23.02
C GLN A 73 -2.26 -11.01 -23.15
N SER A 74 -3.32 -11.83 -23.13
CA SER A 74 -4.71 -11.34 -23.14
C SER A 74 -5.03 -10.43 -21.94
N LYS A 75 -4.57 -10.82 -20.75
CA LYS A 75 -4.73 -10.04 -19.52
C LYS A 75 -3.82 -8.81 -19.48
N VAL A 76 -2.64 -8.88 -20.09
CA VAL A 76 -1.78 -7.70 -20.29
C VAL A 76 -2.50 -6.65 -21.13
N ASN A 77 -3.10 -7.05 -22.26
CA ASN A 77 -3.87 -6.14 -23.11
C ASN A 77 -5.06 -5.53 -22.35
N ALA A 78 -5.78 -6.33 -21.57
CA ALA A 78 -6.87 -5.84 -20.72
C ALA A 78 -6.39 -4.83 -19.67
N ALA A 79 -5.21 -5.06 -19.07
CA ALA A 79 -4.58 -4.11 -18.15
C ALA A 79 -4.17 -2.81 -18.87
N GLU A 80 -3.67 -2.88 -20.10
CA GLU A 80 -3.38 -1.68 -20.90
C GLU A 80 -4.64 -0.85 -21.15
N ASP A 81 -5.76 -1.49 -21.48
CA ASP A 81 -7.03 -0.81 -21.67
C ASP A 81 -7.58 -0.20 -20.38
N LEU A 82 -7.35 -0.85 -19.23
CA LEU A 82 -7.63 -0.28 -17.91
C LEU A 82 -6.80 0.98 -17.66
N PHE A 83 -5.50 0.95 -17.95
CA PHE A 83 -4.58 2.07 -17.77
C PHE A 83 -4.82 3.22 -18.76
N LYS A 84 -5.45 2.97 -19.91
CA LYS A 84 -5.92 4.03 -20.83
C LYS A 84 -7.07 4.83 -20.22
N LYS A 85 -7.98 4.18 -19.49
CA LYS A 85 -9.12 4.85 -18.83
C LYS A 85 -8.68 5.67 -17.62
N ARG A 86 -7.78 5.12 -16.80
CA ARG A 86 -7.22 5.76 -15.61
C ARG A 86 -5.74 5.39 -15.51
N PRO A 87 -4.81 6.34 -15.43
CA PRO A 87 -3.39 6.04 -15.49
C PRO A 87 -2.83 5.50 -14.16
N LEU A 88 -3.56 5.63 -13.05
CA LEU A 88 -3.11 5.35 -11.69
C LEU A 88 -4.10 4.48 -10.91
N TRP A 89 -3.67 3.30 -10.47
CA TRP A 89 -4.54 2.35 -9.77
C TRP A 89 -3.85 1.72 -8.56
N THR A 90 -4.59 1.43 -7.50
CA THR A 90 -4.12 0.56 -6.41
C THR A 90 -4.13 -0.90 -6.83
N ARG A 91 -3.28 -1.73 -6.20
CA ARG A 91 -3.24 -3.17 -6.48
C ARG A 91 -4.61 -3.82 -6.26
N ALA A 92 -5.32 -3.45 -5.19
CA ALA A 92 -6.64 -3.99 -4.87
C ALA A 92 -7.67 -3.68 -5.97
N ALA A 93 -7.70 -2.43 -6.46
CA ALA A 93 -8.59 -2.02 -7.54
C ALA A 93 -8.33 -2.79 -8.84
N ILE A 94 -7.07 -3.04 -9.20
CA ILE A 94 -6.72 -3.79 -10.41
C ILE A 94 -7.15 -5.26 -10.31
N LEU A 95 -6.86 -5.90 -9.17
CA LEU A 95 -7.23 -7.30 -8.94
C LEU A 95 -8.74 -7.51 -9.04
N SER A 96 -9.51 -6.59 -8.46
CA SER A 96 -10.97 -6.61 -8.53
C SER A 96 -11.50 -6.36 -9.94
N THR A 97 -11.03 -5.28 -10.59
CA THR A 97 -11.57 -4.85 -11.88
C THR A 97 -11.26 -5.84 -13.01
N LEU A 98 -10.05 -6.39 -13.04
CA LEU A 98 -9.65 -7.36 -14.06
C LEU A 98 -9.95 -8.80 -13.66
N ASN A 99 -10.42 -9.03 -12.42
CA ASN A 99 -10.65 -10.36 -11.85
C ASN A 99 -9.41 -11.28 -12.02
N ILE A 100 -8.24 -10.77 -11.66
CA ILE A 100 -6.94 -11.45 -11.81
C ILE A 100 -6.45 -11.90 -10.44
N ASP A 101 -5.83 -13.07 -10.39
CA ASP A 101 -5.19 -13.57 -9.18
C ASP A 101 -3.89 -12.81 -8.84
N LYS A 102 -3.54 -12.81 -7.55
CA LYS A 102 -2.36 -12.15 -6.99
C LYS A 102 -1.07 -12.55 -7.69
N TYR A 103 -0.91 -13.81 -8.12
CA TYR A 103 0.30 -14.28 -8.81
C TYR A 103 0.42 -13.77 -10.24
N ALA A 104 -0.70 -13.71 -10.96
CA ALA A 104 -0.72 -13.18 -12.32
C ALA A 104 -0.45 -11.66 -12.34
N ALA A 105 -0.94 -10.92 -11.33
CA ALA A 105 -0.67 -9.49 -11.21
C ALA A 105 0.83 -9.16 -11.06
N ILE A 106 1.63 -10.00 -10.40
CA ILE A 106 3.08 -9.80 -10.25
C ILE A 106 3.79 -9.80 -11.62
N VAL A 107 3.25 -10.52 -12.61
CA VAL A 107 3.82 -10.62 -13.96
C VAL A 107 3.26 -9.56 -14.89
N ILE A 108 1.96 -9.29 -14.79
CA ILE A 108 1.25 -8.36 -15.69
C ILE A 108 1.61 -6.91 -15.37
N LEU A 109 1.59 -6.51 -14.10
CA LEU A 109 1.73 -5.10 -13.72
C LEU A 109 3.07 -4.49 -14.15
N PRO A 110 4.23 -5.16 -13.98
CA PRO A 110 5.51 -4.63 -14.48
C PRO A 110 5.61 -4.48 -16.00
N CYS A 111 4.74 -5.15 -16.77
CA CYS A 111 4.72 -5.01 -18.23
C CYS A 111 4.13 -3.68 -18.67
N VAL A 112 3.19 -3.12 -17.90
CA VAL A 112 2.33 -1.98 -18.31
C VAL A 112 2.50 -0.75 -17.41
N SER A 113 3.09 -0.93 -16.24
CA SER A 113 3.17 0.09 -15.20
C SER A 113 4.44 -0.02 -14.35
N PHE A 114 4.75 1.06 -13.64
CA PHE A 114 5.72 1.13 -12.56
C PHE A 114 4.99 1.45 -11.23
N PHE A 115 5.66 1.26 -10.10
CA PHE A 115 5.07 1.37 -8.78
C PHE A 115 5.64 2.54 -7.96
N PHE A 116 4.78 3.36 -7.38
CA PHE A 116 5.18 4.46 -6.49
C PHE A 116 5.38 3.99 -5.05
N LEU A 117 6.59 4.19 -4.51
CA LEU A 117 6.91 3.85 -3.12
C LEU A 117 6.39 4.86 -2.11
N GLY A 118 6.32 6.13 -2.48
CA GLY A 118 6.05 7.24 -1.58
C GLY A 118 5.34 8.39 -2.27
N GLY A 119 5.18 9.49 -1.54
CA GLY A 119 4.52 10.70 -2.04
C GLY A 119 3.00 10.62 -2.11
N PRO A 120 2.35 11.55 -2.83
CA PRO A 120 0.89 11.71 -2.87
C PRO A 120 0.17 10.56 -3.59
N TRP A 121 0.89 9.81 -4.42
CA TRP A 121 0.39 8.63 -5.15
C TRP A 121 1.04 7.34 -4.63
N ARG A 122 1.50 7.32 -3.37
CA ARG A 122 2.12 6.13 -2.77
C ARG A 122 1.22 4.90 -2.91
N LEU A 123 1.86 3.73 -3.04
CA LEU A 123 1.19 2.43 -3.12
C LEU A 123 0.26 2.26 -4.33
N THR A 124 0.50 3.04 -5.39
CA THR A 124 -0.22 2.93 -6.66
C THR A 124 0.69 2.49 -7.80
N TRP A 125 0.08 1.87 -8.80
CA TRP A 125 0.67 1.53 -10.08
C TRP A 125 0.33 2.62 -11.08
N CYS A 126 1.36 3.13 -11.75
CA CYS A 126 1.27 4.20 -12.73
C CYS A 126 1.68 3.66 -14.10
N ARG A 127 0.89 3.93 -15.15
CA ARG A 127 1.27 3.51 -16.51
C ARG A 127 2.62 4.14 -16.90
N HIS A 128 3.41 3.41 -17.67
CA HIS A 128 4.65 3.93 -18.25
C HIS A 128 4.39 5.18 -19.10
N GLY A 129 5.24 6.20 -18.96
CA GLY A 129 5.14 7.44 -19.74
C GLY A 129 4.13 8.47 -19.22
N TYR A 130 3.45 8.19 -18.10
CA TYR A 130 2.55 9.15 -17.47
C TYR A 130 3.21 9.83 -16.27
N ASP A 131 3.09 11.16 -16.20
CA ASP A 131 3.62 11.98 -15.11
C ASP A 131 2.49 12.72 -14.40
N PRO A 132 2.08 12.28 -13.19
CA PRO A 132 0.97 12.88 -12.46
C PRO A 132 1.28 14.28 -11.91
N ARG A 133 2.54 14.75 -11.98
CA ARG A 133 2.93 16.11 -11.53
C ARG A 133 2.58 17.19 -12.57
N LYS A 134 2.31 16.79 -13.81
CA LYS A 134 2.00 17.71 -14.91
C LYS A 134 0.50 17.91 -15.11
N ASP A 135 -0.31 16.99 -14.57
CA ASP A 135 -1.75 16.96 -14.75
C ASP A 135 -2.46 17.26 -13.41
N PRO A 136 -3.14 18.41 -13.29
CA PRO A 136 -3.95 18.74 -12.11
C PRO A 136 -5.07 17.74 -11.82
N ASP A 137 -5.62 17.09 -12.85
CA ASP A 137 -6.70 16.11 -12.69
C ASP A 137 -6.21 14.84 -11.99
N ALA A 138 -4.89 14.61 -11.97
CA ALA A 138 -4.26 13.55 -11.21
C ALA A 138 -4.47 13.67 -9.69
N LYS A 139 -5.01 14.81 -9.20
CA LYS A 139 -5.51 14.96 -7.83
C LYS A 139 -6.50 13.85 -7.47
N MET A 140 -7.36 13.44 -8.38
CA MET A 140 -8.40 12.42 -8.13
C MET A 140 -7.82 11.03 -7.85
N TRP A 141 -6.60 10.76 -8.31
CA TRP A 141 -5.94 9.46 -8.15
C TRP A 141 -4.95 9.42 -6.98
N GLN A 142 -4.82 10.50 -6.22
CA GLN A 142 -3.99 10.54 -5.02
C GLN A 142 -4.51 9.56 -3.95
N THR A 143 -3.60 9.07 -3.13
CA THR A 143 -3.92 8.13 -2.06
C THR A 143 -4.03 8.84 -0.71
N ILE A 144 -5.08 8.50 0.02
CA ILE A 144 -5.30 8.91 1.40
C ILE A 144 -5.30 7.69 2.30
N GLU A 145 -4.57 7.77 3.39
CA GLU A 145 -4.62 6.77 4.46
C GLU A 145 -5.55 7.30 5.54
N PHE A 146 -6.54 6.49 5.83
CA PHE A 146 -7.47 6.64 6.93
C PHE A 146 -7.07 5.69 8.04
N ARG A 147 -6.97 6.21 9.26
CA ARG A 147 -6.74 5.41 10.46
C ARG A 147 -7.95 5.49 11.38
N ALA A 148 -8.60 4.35 11.62
CA ALA A 148 -9.72 4.26 12.54
C ALA A 148 -9.28 4.71 13.95
N GLN A 149 -9.85 5.80 14.46
CA GLN A 149 -9.46 6.38 15.75
C GLN A 149 -10.25 5.78 16.91
N SER A 150 -11.57 5.71 16.77
CA SER A 150 -12.49 5.22 17.81
C SER A 150 -12.29 3.72 18.11
N LEU A 151 -12.28 3.37 19.40
CA LEU A 151 -12.25 1.97 19.84
C LEU A 151 -13.51 1.22 19.36
N GLU A 152 -14.66 1.87 19.37
CA GLU A 152 -15.91 1.28 18.88
C GLU A 152 -15.85 0.98 17.39
N LEU A 153 -15.24 1.85 16.59
CA LEU A 153 -14.99 1.57 15.18
C LEU A 153 -14.04 0.38 15.02
N ARG A 154 -12.95 0.34 15.78
CA ARG A 154 -11.95 -0.74 15.74
C ARG A 154 -12.52 -2.12 16.07
N LYS A 155 -13.48 -2.20 17.00
CA LYS A 155 -14.17 -3.45 17.36
C LYS A 155 -14.98 -4.03 16.19
N HIS A 156 -15.49 -3.17 15.31
CA HIS A 156 -16.42 -3.53 14.25
C HIS A 156 -15.79 -3.47 12.84
N LEU A 157 -14.47 -3.31 12.72
CA LEU A 157 -13.77 -3.37 11.43
C LEU A 157 -14.00 -4.73 10.76
N ARG A 158 -14.17 -4.72 9.43
CA ARG A 158 -14.44 -5.97 8.68
C ARG A 158 -13.20 -6.87 8.72
N ARG A 159 -13.26 -7.95 9.50
CA ARG A 159 -12.16 -8.92 9.61
C ARG A 159 -11.92 -9.78 8.36
N ARG A 160 -12.77 -9.70 7.32
CA ARG A 160 -12.65 -10.55 6.12
C ARG A 160 -11.93 -9.81 4.98
N PHE A 161 -10.84 -10.41 4.53
CA PHE A 161 -9.92 -9.92 3.48
C PHE A 161 -10.37 -10.18 2.03
N ASP A 162 -11.62 -10.61 1.79
CA ASP A 162 -11.98 -11.29 0.54
C ASP A 162 -13.14 -10.64 -0.23
N GLU A 163 -13.53 -9.43 0.12
CA GLU A 163 -14.48 -8.67 -0.70
C GLU A 163 -13.75 -7.94 -1.84
N LYS A 164 -14.22 -8.19 -3.07
CA LYS A 164 -13.73 -7.57 -4.30
C LYS A 164 -13.72 -6.04 -4.26
N ASP A 165 -14.39 -5.38 -3.32
CA ASP A 165 -14.58 -3.93 -3.33
C ASP A 165 -13.97 -3.21 -2.11
N ASP A 166 -13.03 -3.83 -1.39
CA ASP A 166 -12.41 -3.23 -0.19
C ASP A 166 -11.68 -1.90 -0.44
N TYR A 167 -11.32 -1.62 -1.71
CA TYR A 167 -10.68 -0.37 -2.11
C TYR A 167 -11.66 0.80 -2.30
N ILE A 168 -12.98 0.54 -2.21
CA ILE A 168 -14.04 1.54 -2.39
C ILE A 168 -14.64 1.87 -1.03
N PHE A 169 -14.78 3.16 -0.73
CA PHE A 169 -15.50 3.62 0.46
C PHE A 169 -16.83 4.27 0.04
N LYS A 170 -17.96 3.77 0.53
CA LYS A 170 -19.30 4.34 0.27
C LYS A 170 -19.93 4.80 1.58
N GLU A 171 -20.91 5.70 1.50
CA GLU A 171 -21.70 6.12 2.66
C GLU A 171 -22.38 4.90 3.32
N GLY A 172 -22.18 4.73 4.63
CA GLY A 172 -22.70 3.58 5.39
C GLY A 172 -21.77 2.35 5.42
N ASP A 173 -20.59 2.41 4.78
CA ASP A 173 -19.58 1.37 4.89
C ASP A 173 -18.69 1.56 6.12
N ILE A 174 -18.31 0.42 6.70
CA ILE A 174 -17.30 0.35 7.76
C ILE A 174 -16.00 -0.09 7.09
N PRO A 175 -14.89 0.65 7.30
CA PRO A 175 -13.57 0.27 6.79
C PRO A 175 -13.18 -1.14 7.23
N SER A 176 -12.41 -1.84 6.38
CA SER A 176 -12.00 -3.21 6.69
C SER A 176 -10.80 -3.27 7.63
N GLN A 177 -9.90 -2.29 7.55
CA GLN A 177 -8.68 -2.28 8.34
C GLN A 177 -8.55 -1.01 9.18
N VAL A 178 -7.77 -1.13 10.26
CA VAL A 178 -7.44 0.01 11.12
C VAL A 178 -6.75 1.09 10.30
N ASN A 179 -5.83 0.69 9.41
CA ASN A 179 -5.18 1.57 8.45
C ASN A 179 -5.69 1.21 7.06
N SER A 180 -6.70 1.92 6.58
CA SER A 180 -7.27 1.72 5.25
C SER A 180 -6.72 2.76 4.28
N LEU A 181 -6.37 2.33 3.07
CA LEU A 181 -5.83 3.21 2.04
C LEU A 181 -6.79 3.27 0.85
N TYR A 182 -7.22 4.49 0.53
CA TYR A 182 -8.16 4.76 -0.54
C TYR A 182 -7.54 5.72 -1.56
N GLN A 183 -7.96 5.62 -2.82
CA GLN A 183 -7.75 6.72 -3.77
C GLN A 183 -8.97 7.63 -3.74
N LEU A 184 -8.79 8.93 -3.95
CA LEU A 184 -9.86 9.91 -3.77
C LEU A 184 -11.07 9.70 -4.68
N ILE A 185 -10.85 9.23 -5.91
CA ILE A 185 -11.92 8.84 -6.83
C ILE A 185 -12.75 7.64 -6.34
N ASP A 186 -12.16 6.76 -5.51
CA ASP A 186 -12.82 5.55 -5.02
C ASP A 186 -13.63 5.83 -3.72
N ILE A 187 -13.63 7.07 -3.24
CA ILE A 187 -14.40 7.55 -2.08
C ILE A 187 -15.72 8.16 -2.55
N HIS A 188 -16.79 7.40 -2.45
CA HIS A 188 -18.13 7.79 -2.90
C HIS A 188 -18.92 8.42 -1.75
N VAL A 189 -18.51 9.63 -1.37
CA VAL A 189 -19.21 10.48 -0.39
C VAL A 189 -19.38 11.85 -1.01
N LYS A 190 -20.62 12.36 -1.06
CA LYS A 190 -20.92 13.63 -1.77
C LYS A 190 -20.12 14.80 -1.23
N GLU A 191 -20.06 14.94 0.09
CA GLU A 191 -19.30 15.99 0.77
C GLU A 191 -17.80 16.00 0.37
N ILE A 192 -17.20 14.82 0.19
CA ILE A 192 -15.80 14.69 -0.22
C ILE A 192 -15.63 15.04 -1.69
N GLN A 193 -16.55 14.60 -2.56
CA GLN A 193 -16.50 14.93 -3.99
C GLN A 193 -16.61 16.45 -4.22
N ASP A 194 -17.50 17.12 -3.48
CA ASP A 194 -17.65 18.58 -3.54
C ASP A 194 -16.37 19.32 -3.10
N LEU A 195 -15.71 18.84 -2.02
CA LEU A 195 -14.43 19.37 -1.56
C LEU A 195 -13.29 19.21 -2.58
N LEU A 196 -13.33 18.15 -3.39
CA LEU A 196 -12.33 17.92 -4.44
C LEU A 196 -12.53 18.84 -5.64
N VAL A 197 -13.78 19.20 -5.96
CA VAL A 197 -14.13 20.15 -7.03
C VAL A 197 -13.68 21.56 -6.65
N ASP A 198 -13.89 21.99 -5.41
CA ASP A 198 -13.61 23.35 -4.92
C ASP A 198 -12.12 23.64 -4.64
N SER A 199 -11.21 22.69 -4.87
CA SER A 199 -9.78 22.86 -4.54
C SER A 199 -9.09 23.94 -5.42
N PRO A 200 -8.56 25.04 -4.84
CA PRO A 200 -8.06 26.19 -5.61
C PRO A 200 -6.58 26.11 -6.04
N PHE A 201 -5.87 25.02 -5.75
CA PHE A 201 -4.41 24.95 -5.95
C PHE A 201 -3.99 24.47 -7.34
N LYS A 202 -3.06 25.22 -7.96
CA LYS A 202 -2.48 24.96 -9.28
C LYS A 202 -1.04 24.42 -9.24
N THR A 203 -0.48 24.14 -8.07
CA THR A 203 0.92 23.66 -7.93
C THR A 203 0.99 22.33 -7.19
N CYS A 204 1.75 21.38 -7.76
CA CYS A 204 1.96 20.06 -7.18
C CYS A 204 3.06 20.11 -6.10
N HIS A 205 2.71 19.82 -4.85
CA HIS A 205 3.66 19.72 -3.74
C HIS A 205 4.29 18.32 -3.63
N GLU A 206 5.51 18.21 -3.10
CA GLU A 206 6.17 16.91 -2.96
C GLU A 206 5.44 15.94 -2.00
N LYS A 207 4.92 16.47 -0.89
CA LYS A 207 4.24 15.66 0.13
C LYS A 207 2.74 15.45 -0.11
N TYR A 208 2.05 16.47 -0.61
CA TYR A 208 0.59 16.50 -0.70
C TYR A 208 0.08 16.53 -2.14
N GLY A 209 0.97 16.72 -3.12
CA GLY A 209 0.66 16.83 -4.54
C GLY A 209 -0.30 17.99 -4.80
N TRP A 210 -1.44 17.72 -5.42
CA TRP A 210 -2.41 18.73 -5.86
C TRP A 210 -3.46 19.13 -4.81
N ILE A 211 -3.37 18.57 -3.60
CA ILE A 211 -4.32 18.81 -2.51
C ILE A 211 -3.55 19.33 -1.30
N THR A 212 -4.20 20.14 -0.47
CA THR A 212 -3.57 20.66 0.75
C THR A 212 -3.62 19.66 1.89
N ALA A 213 -2.72 19.82 2.86
CA ALA A 213 -2.80 19.09 4.12
C ALA A 213 -4.17 19.31 4.80
N ALA A 214 -4.65 20.55 4.85
CA ALA A 214 -5.92 20.90 5.47
C ALA A 214 -7.12 20.22 4.81
N THR A 215 -7.17 20.17 3.47
CA THR A 215 -8.21 19.44 2.74
C THR A 215 -8.12 17.94 3.02
N THR A 216 -6.90 17.38 3.03
CA THR A 216 -6.69 15.96 3.36
C THR A 216 -7.20 15.63 4.77
N ASP A 217 -6.95 16.49 5.75
CA ASP A 217 -7.41 16.28 7.13
C ASP A 217 -8.93 16.42 7.26
N LYS A 218 -9.54 17.37 6.52
CA LYS A 218 -11.01 17.45 6.41
C LYS A 218 -11.59 16.16 5.83
N ILE A 219 -11.01 15.61 4.76
CA ILE A 219 -11.44 14.34 4.17
C ILE A 219 -11.34 13.20 5.19
N ARG A 220 -10.23 13.09 5.92
CA ARG A 220 -10.07 12.06 6.98
C ARG A 220 -11.14 12.18 8.06
N LYS A 221 -11.46 13.41 8.47
CA LYS A 221 -12.48 13.67 9.49
C LYS A 221 -13.87 13.24 9.01
N ILE A 222 -14.23 13.57 7.76
CA ILE A 222 -15.51 13.15 7.17
C ILE A 222 -15.58 11.61 7.09
N ILE A 223 -14.50 10.94 6.68
CA ILE A 223 -14.46 9.47 6.65
C ILE A 223 -14.68 8.89 8.07
N ASP A 224 -14.04 9.45 9.10
CA ASP A 224 -14.22 8.99 10.47
C ASP A 224 -15.66 9.19 10.96
N GLU A 225 -16.25 10.35 10.69
CA GLU A 225 -17.65 10.65 11.03
C GLU A 225 -18.61 9.67 10.34
N LYS A 226 -18.51 9.47 9.02
CA LYS A 226 -19.37 8.54 8.27
C LYS A 226 -19.15 7.08 8.69
N ALA A 227 -17.92 6.68 9.01
CA ALA A 227 -17.62 5.33 9.48
C ALA A 227 -18.22 5.07 10.87
N ASN A 228 -18.15 6.04 11.79
CA ASN A 228 -18.79 5.93 13.10
C ASN A 228 -20.32 5.93 13.00
N GLU A 229 -20.90 6.76 12.12
CA GLU A 229 -22.33 6.72 11.79
C GLU A 229 -22.75 5.33 11.28
N ALA A 230 -21.95 4.72 10.40
CA ALA A 230 -22.20 3.37 9.89
C ALA A 230 -22.17 2.30 10.99
N VAL A 231 -21.26 2.41 11.96
CA VAL A 231 -21.20 1.51 13.13
C VAL A 231 -22.46 1.68 13.97
N ILE A 232 -22.85 2.91 14.30
CA ILE A 232 -24.06 3.20 15.09
C ILE A 232 -25.31 2.67 14.37
N ALA A 233 -25.40 2.85 13.06
CA ALA A 233 -26.54 2.38 12.27
C ALA A 233 -26.65 0.84 12.24
N LYS A 234 -25.52 0.12 12.17
CA LYS A 234 -25.51 -1.35 12.07
C LYS A 234 -25.58 -2.05 13.42
N TYR A 235 -24.92 -1.52 14.44
CA TYR A 235 -24.75 -2.18 15.75
C TYR A 235 -25.49 -1.47 16.89
N GLY A 236 -26.15 -0.34 16.61
CA GLY A 236 -26.80 0.49 17.62
C GLY A 236 -25.79 1.31 18.43
N ARG A 237 -26.34 2.18 19.29
CA ARG A 237 -25.53 2.99 20.22
C ARG A 237 -25.12 2.10 21.39
N SER A 238 -23.89 1.59 21.39
CA SER A 238 -23.25 1.23 22.67
C SER A 238 -22.95 2.54 23.39
N LEU A 239 -23.74 2.86 24.42
CA LEU A 239 -23.43 3.98 25.33
C LEU A 239 -22.04 3.70 25.93
N PRO A 240 -21.08 4.64 25.92
CA PRO A 240 -19.93 4.50 26.79
C PRO A 240 -20.43 4.68 28.22
N ALA A 241 -20.48 3.59 28.98
CA ALA A 241 -20.49 3.67 30.43
C ALA A 241 -19.20 4.37 30.85
N ASN A 242 -19.36 5.56 31.38
CA ASN A 242 -18.31 6.43 31.86
C ASN A 242 -17.66 5.79 33.10
N GLN A 243 -16.45 5.23 32.96
CA GLN A 243 -15.45 5.17 34.03
C GLN A 243 -14.05 5.28 33.41
N THR A 244 -13.42 6.42 33.67
CA THR A 244 -11.99 6.52 33.92
C THR A 244 -11.59 5.49 34.98
N GLU A 245 -10.64 4.62 34.66
CA GLU A 245 -9.55 4.25 35.56
C GLU A 245 -8.51 3.47 34.74
N ASP A 246 -7.32 4.09 34.72
CA ASP A 246 -5.99 3.59 34.42
C ASP A 246 -5.84 2.07 34.26
N GLN A 247 -5.40 1.67 33.05
CA GLN A 247 -4.49 0.56 32.89
C GLN A 247 -3.47 0.95 31.81
N GLU A 248 -2.31 1.37 32.30
CA GLU A 248 -1.05 1.21 31.58
C GLU A 248 -0.93 -0.27 31.22
N ASP A 249 -1.13 -0.62 29.95
CA ASP A 249 -0.56 -1.84 29.41
C ASP A 249 0.05 -1.54 28.04
N SER A 250 1.38 -1.56 28.11
CA SER A 250 2.33 -1.69 27.02
C SER A 250 1.91 -2.76 26.02
N ASP A 251 1.58 -2.35 24.80
CA ASP A 251 1.93 -3.15 23.62
C ASP A 251 2.17 -2.23 22.43
N ASP A 252 3.37 -1.62 22.41
CA ASP A 252 3.94 -1.03 21.21
C ASP A 252 4.38 -2.18 20.27
N SER A 253 3.41 -2.86 19.66
CA SER A 253 3.64 -3.74 18.52
C SER A 253 3.72 -2.89 17.26
N LEU A 254 4.89 -2.27 17.12
CA LEU A 254 5.42 -1.67 15.90
C LEU A 254 5.39 -2.74 14.79
N MET A 255 4.28 -2.80 14.04
CA MET A 255 4.17 -3.56 12.80
C MET A 255 5.10 -2.91 11.79
N VAL A 256 6.38 -3.28 11.86
CA VAL A 256 7.31 -3.16 10.74
C VAL A 256 6.63 -3.83 9.56
N LEU A 257 6.36 -3.05 8.51
CA LEU A 257 5.98 -3.55 7.20
C LEU A 257 7.13 -4.41 6.66
N SER A 258 7.28 -5.62 7.19
CA SER A 258 8.08 -6.67 6.61
C SER A 258 7.21 -7.32 5.54
N ASN A 259 7.39 -6.88 4.30
CA ASN A 259 6.98 -7.66 3.14
C ASN A 259 7.80 -8.94 3.13
N LYS A 260 7.29 -9.97 3.83
CA LYS A 260 7.84 -11.32 3.83
C LYS A 260 6.77 -12.26 3.29
N ASP A 261 6.48 -12.11 2.00
CA ASP A 261 5.83 -13.17 1.22
C ASP A 261 6.88 -14.27 1.00
N SER A 262 6.97 -15.20 1.95
CA SER A 262 7.70 -16.46 1.82
C SER A 262 6.90 -17.57 2.51
N ASP A 263 5.98 -18.20 1.78
CA ASP A 263 5.96 -19.64 1.52
C ASP A 263 4.60 -20.05 0.95
N THR A 264 4.66 -20.69 -0.22
CA THR A 264 3.75 -21.77 -0.65
C THR A 264 4.47 -22.48 -1.79
N SER A 265 5.27 -23.46 -1.38
CA SER A 265 5.51 -24.68 -2.15
C SER A 265 4.20 -25.44 -2.25
N GLU A 266 3.82 -25.83 -3.47
CA GLU A 266 3.35 -27.18 -3.82
C GLU A 266 3.04 -27.22 -5.32
N ASP A 267 3.79 -28.10 -5.98
CA ASP A 267 3.48 -28.93 -7.14
C ASP A 267 3.05 -28.28 -8.46
N ALA A 268 4.04 -28.07 -9.34
CA ALA A 268 3.84 -28.19 -10.78
C ALA A 268 4.98 -29.05 -11.33
N GLU A 269 4.61 -30.16 -11.97
CA GLU A 269 5.51 -31.20 -12.44
C GLU A 269 6.55 -30.72 -13.45
N ASP A 270 7.73 -31.34 -13.34
CA ASP A 270 8.93 -31.13 -14.13
C ASP A 270 8.73 -31.68 -15.55
N PHE A 271 8.79 -30.81 -16.56
CA PHE A 271 8.90 -31.22 -17.95
C PHE A 271 10.28 -30.77 -18.43
N THR A 272 11.28 -31.63 -18.23
CA THR A 272 12.60 -31.51 -18.86
C THR A 272 12.46 -31.89 -20.33
N SER A 273 12.57 -30.91 -21.23
CA SER A 273 12.98 -31.18 -22.60
C SER A 273 14.51 -31.18 -22.62
N ASP A 274 15.09 -32.37 -22.66
CA ASP A 274 16.46 -32.58 -23.10
C ASP A 274 16.56 -32.15 -24.57
N ASP A 275 17.35 -31.11 -24.85
CA ASP A 275 17.90 -30.88 -26.18
C ASP A 275 19.43 -30.93 -26.04
N ASP A 276 19.96 -32.11 -26.35
CA ASP A 276 21.32 -32.31 -26.81
C ASP A 276 21.47 -31.68 -28.21
N ASP A 277 22.42 -30.74 -28.34
CA ASP A 277 23.39 -30.65 -29.45
C ASP A 277 24.40 -29.50 -29.21
#